data_AF-A0A0G4KWT5-F1
#
_entry.id   AF-A0A0G4KWT5-F1
#
_cell.length_a   1.000
_cell.length_b   1.000
_cell.length_c   1.000
_cell.angle_alpha   90.00
_cell.angle_beta   90.00
_cell.angle_gamma   90.00
#
_symmetry.space_group_name_H-M   'P 1'
#
loop_
_entity.id
_entity.type
_entity.pdbx_description
1 polymer ?
#
loop_
_entity_poly.entity_id
_entity_poly.type
_entity_poly.pdbx_seq_one_letter_code
_entity_poly.pdbx_strand_id
1 'polypeptide(L)'
;MPFFAPGWPAAVVSVLAASALGQGTNFPPDTLGLENGLIEIDTPNLSARIVRDAQVLASLRVAGESFDFLPFDYLDRRNRDGQYHWGDITYRYREEGSTAWIDGDSAKKRQPVESLSPGDALAASGLGPTLPSSPLNITREWLEVDGDLGLRFTIVNTGDATLELGSLGFPAEFNSIFTHREPLEMQKSCSLSDPYIGLDAGQIRVTPVNPVRGSRAALVVTPLGGTSTPLEAYRNLVEPSFQDTGYGSQTFEGLYEWQVLSRAWAEKEWAAAEQGPWNNPSSRALESGEALQFGVRFTVATGGVRGFDDAVRKTGTPTALGIPGYLLARDLPGQLFINASSAISSFSSEPAGALSVAENNNGGCTVTPSSAESTWGRVRLTVKYADGKVQTIHDFITKPTSEALADMGRFLFNDAWFTDESDPFNRTPSVMTYDYEAGAIVEQDSRAWVAGLSDEGGTGAYVAAAMKQVLQPDAEEVAKLDEFVNKVVWGQIQLEDYSLEH
;
A
#
# COMPACT_ATOMS: atom_id res chain seq x y z
N MET A 1 -7.66 14.23 -11.29
CA MET A 1 -8.81 15.11 -10.98
C MET A 1 -9.95 14.24 -10.46
N PRO A 2 -10.74 14.68 -9.47
CA PRO A 2 -11.74 13.83 -8.84
C PRO A 2 -12.94 13.63 -9.79
N PHE A 3 -13.37 12.39 -9.90
CA PHE A 3 -14.58 11.98 -10.60
C PHE A 3 -15.81 12.57 -9.91
N PHE A 4 -16.61 13.36 -10.64
CA PHE A 4 -18.01 13.62 -10.33
C PHE A 4 -18.86 12.82 -11.33
N ALA A 5 -19.78 12.00 -10.82
CA ALA A 5 -20.80 11.35 -11.63
C ALA A 5 -21.76 12.39 -12.26
N PRO A 6 -22.30 12.17 -13.47
CA PRO A 6 -22.96 13.20 -14.25
C PRO A 6 -24.45 13.35 -13.88
N GLY A 7 -24.92 14.60 -13.75
CA GLY A 7 -26.35 14.89 -13.68
C GLY A 7 -26.69 16.35 -13.38
N TRP A 8 -26.97 17.10 -14.47
CA TRP A 8 -27.83 18.31 -14.57
C TRP A 8 -27.16 19.71 -14.65
N PRO A 9 -27.77 20.66 -15.38
CA PRO A 9 -27.08 21.47 -16.39
C PRO A 9 -26.47 22.77 -15.85
N ALA A 10 -25.39 23.17 -16.51
CA ALA A 10 -24.62 24.37 -16.26
C ALA A 10 -25.37 25.65 -16.68
N ALA A 11 -25.40 26.62 -15.78
CA ALA A 11 -25.44 28.04 -16.12
C ALA A 11 -24.34 28.73 -15.30
N VAL A 12 -23.16 28.91 -15.89
CA VAL A 12 -22.07 29.69 -15.31
C VAL A 12 -22.09 31.06 -15.97
N VAL A 13 -22.49 32.08 -15.19
CA VAL A 13 -22.24 33.49 -15.50
C VAL A 13 -20.84 33.82 -14.96
N SER A 14 -19.91 34.10 -15.85
CA SER A 14 -18.58 34.60 -15.51
C SER A 14 -18.66 36.03 -14.98
N VAL A 15 -18.26 36.25 -13.73
CA VAL A 15 -17.91 37.58 -13.23
C VAL A 15 -16.44 37.55 -12.82
N LEU A 16 -15.62 38.18 -13.66
CA LEU A 16 -14.24 38.58 -13.34
C LEU A 16 -14.29 39.65 -12.24
N ALA A 17 -13.72 39.37 -11.08
CA ALA A 17 -13.34 40.39 -10.11
C ALA A 17 -11.83 40.26 -9.86
N ALA A 18 -11.08 41.23 -10.40
CA ALA A 18 -9.71 41.47 -10.03
C ALA A 18 -9.68 42.21 -8.69
N SER A 19 -9.01 41.66 -7.69
CA SER A 19 -8.59 42.37 -6.49
C SER A 19 -7.14 42.02 -6.17
N ALA A 20 -6.26 42.99 -6.41
CA ALA A 20 -4.88 42.98 -5.98
C ALA A 20 -4.80 43.39 -4.50
N LEU A 21 -4.42 42.47 -3.61
CA LEU A 21 -3.99 42.77 -2.24
C LEU A 21 -2.96 41.72 -1.76
N GLY A 22 -1.75 42.20 -1.43
CA GLY A 22 -0.78 41.64 -0.48
C GLY A 22 -0.44 40.15 -0.52
N GLN A 23 0.70 39.78 -1.12
CA GLN A 23 1.36 38.50 -0.85
C GLN A 23 1.96 38.49 0.56
N GLY A 24 1.15 38.12 1.54
CA GLY A 24 1.61 37.45 2.75
C GLY A 24 1.31 35.96 2.58
N THR A 25 2.33 35.11 2.53
CA THR A 25 2.17 33.65 2.55
C THR A 25 1.65 33.25 3.94
N ASN A 26 0.34 33.31 4.15
CA ASN A 26 -0.31 32.71 5.32
C ASN A 26 -0.27 31.19 5.16
N PHE A 27 0.87 30.58 5.46
CA PHE A 27 0.88 29.16 5.78
C PHE A 27 0.01 28.94 7.03
N PRO A 28 -0.80 27.87 7.08
CA PRO A 28 -1.42 27.46 8.34
C PRO A 28 -0.35 27.34 9.43
N PRO A 29 -0.67 27.70 10.68
CA PRO A 29 0.30 27.61 11.77
C PRO A 29 0.77 26.17 11.96
N ASP A 30 2.03 26.02 12.35
CA ASP A 30 2.58 24.75 12.82
C ASP A 30 1.74 24.26 14.01
N THR A 31 1.12 23.09 13.88
CA THR A 31 0.37 22.43 14.95
C THR A 31 1.10 21.19 15.48
N LEU A 32 2.23 20.82 14.88
CA LEU A 32 3.09 19.73 15.35
C LEU A 32 4.02 20.18 16.50
N GLY A 33 4.32 21.47 16.57
CA GLY A 33 5.11 22.11 17.63
C GLY A 33 6.61 22.04 17.38
N LEU A 34 7.05 22.23 16.13
CA LEU A 34 8.48 22.14 15.76
C LEU A 34 9.32 23.21 16.46
N GLU A 35 8.74 24.37 16.79
CA GLU A 35 9.42 25.45 17.52
C GLU A 35 9.91 25.02 18.92
N ASN A 36 9.26 24.02 19.53
CA ASN A 36 9.64 23.46 20.84
C ASN A 36 10.73 22.38 20.72
N GLY A 37 11.18 22.11 19.49
CA GLY A 37 12.31 21.26 19.18
C GLY A 37 11.99 19.77 19.14
N LEU A 38 13.06 18.98 19.04
CA LEU A 38 13.00 17.53 18.91
C LEU A 38 13.60 16.84 20.15
N ILE A 39 13.23 15.59 20.37
CA ILE A 39 13.86 14.67 21.31
C ILE A 39 14.62 13.64 20.48
N GLU A 40 15.93 13.52 20.70
CA GLU A 40 16.75 12.48 20.08
C GLU A 40 16.50 11.15 20.83
N ILE A 41 16.29 10.09 20.06
CA ILE A 41 16.08 8.72 20.54
C ILE A 41 17.08 7.84 19.79
N ASP A 42 18.11 7.38 20.48
CA ASP A 42 19.13 6.51 19.90
C ASP A 42 18.99 5.09 20.45
N THR A 43 19.08 4.13 19.54
CA THR A 43 19.24 2.70 19.84
C THR A 43 20.54 2.21 19.17
N PRO A 44 21.05 1.03 19.54
CA PRO A 44 22.23 0.46 18.89
C PRO A 44 22.19 0.42 17.35
N ASN A 45 21.01 0.18 16.74
CA ASN A 45 20.87 0.06 15.29
C ASN A 45 20.27 1.30 14.61
N LEU A 46 19.56 2.16 15.34
CA LEU A 46 18.79 3.27 14.77
C LEU A 46 19.04 4.58 15.53
N SER A 47 19.10 5.68 14.78
CA SER A 47 19.02 7.05 15.32
C SER A 47 17.69 7.66 14.88
N ALA A 48 16.88 8.04 15.85
CA ALA A 48 15.53 8.56 15.66
C ALA A 48 15.36 9.93 16.32
N ARG A 49 14.39 10.70 15.81
CA ARG A 49 13.96 11.96 16.43
C ARG A 49 12.46 11.99 16.51
N ILE A 50 11.92 12.38 17.66
CA ILE A 50 10.49 12.65 17.81
C ILE A 50 10.27 14.13 18.07
N VAL A 51 9.17 14.69 17.57
CA VAL A 51 8.79 16.09 17.85
C VAL A 51 8.44 16.23 19.33
N ARG A 52 8.96 17.23 20.04
CA ARG A 52 8.80 17.32 21.50
C ARG A 52 7.34 17.38 21.96
N ASP A 53 6.53 18.17 21.27
CA ASP A 53 5.14 18.41 21.64
C ASP A 53 4.22 17.26 21.24
N ALA A 54 4.30 16.81 19.98
CA ALA A 54 3.45 15.72 19.50
C ALA A 54 3.97 14.32 19.89
N GLN A 55 5.26 14.20 20.21
CA GLN A 55 6.02 12.95 20.41
C GLN A 55 5.81 11.89 19.30
N VAL A 56 5.56 12.35 18.07
CA VAL A 56 5.55 11.54 16.85
C VAL A 56 6.93 11.52 16.20
N LEU A 57 7.22 10.47 15.43
CA LEU A 57 8.50 10.24 14.78
C LEU A 57 8.69 11.18 13.59
N ALA A 58 9.73 11.99 13.66
CA ALA A 58 10.12 12.96 12.64
C ALA A 58 11.26 12.46 11.75
N SER A 59 12.19 11.69 12.32
CA SER A 59 13.39 11.18 11.64
C SER A 59 13.65 9.74 12.08
N LEU A 60 14.03 8.89 11.13
CA LEU A 60 14.45 7.51 11.40
C LEU A 60 15.59 7.13 10.46
N ARG A 61 16.77 6.90 11.02
CA ARG A 61 18.01 6.58 10.29
C ARG A 61 18.65 5.34 10.87
N VAL A 62 19.41 4.63 10.05
CA VAL A 62 20.38 3.66 10.58
C VAL A 62 21.43 4.41 11.39
N ALA A 63 21.79 3.89 12.56
CA ALA A 63 22.80 4.49 13.42
C ALA A 63 24.12 4.71 12.65
N GLY A 64 24.63 5.94 12.67
CA GLY A 64 25.86 6.32 11.95
C GLY A 64 25.68 6.60 10.45
N GLU A 65 24.47 6.50 9.91
CA GLU A 65 24.17 6.82 8.51
C GLU A 65 23.34 8.11 8.36
N SER A 66 23.33 8.68 7.16
CA SER A 66 22.65 9.95 6.88
C SER A 66 21.29 9.81 6.20
N PHE A 67 20.99 8.65 5.60
CA PHE A 67 19.72 8.43 4.91
C PHE A 67 18.59 8.36 5.93
N ASP A 68 17.51 9.10 5.65
CA ASP A 68 16.32 9.16 6.49
C ASP A 68 15.17 8.45 5.80
N PHE A 69 14.61 7.44 6.47
CA PHE A 69 13.46 6.71 5.93
C PHE A 69 12.17 7.55 5.94
N LEU A 70 12.15 8.63 6.73
CA LEU A 70 11.03 9.55 6.89
C LEU A 70 11.26 10.87 6.16
N PRO A 71 10.20 11.62 5.82
CA PRO A 71 10.30 12.91 5.15
C PRO A 71 10.77 14.03 6.08
N PHE A 72 11.85 13.82 6.85
CA PHE A 72 12.39 14.81 7.79
C PHE A 72 12.78 16.13 7.10
N ASP A 73 13.30 16.05 5.87
CA ASP A 73 13.61 17.22 5.03
C ASP A 73 12.36 17.97 4.54
N TYR A 74 11.18 17.36 4.66
CA TYR A 74 9.88 17.92 4.31
C TYR A 74 9.01 18.22 5.54
N LEU A 75 9.52 18.02 6.76
CA LEU A 75 8.74 18.12 8.00
C LEU A 75 8.09 19.51 8.19
N ASP A 76 8.80 20.59 7.83
CA ASP A 76 8.28 21.96 7.91
C ASP A 76 7.06 22.22 6.99
N ARG A 77 6.81 21.33 6.02
CA ARG A 77 5.64 21.33 5.13
C ARG A 77 4.58 20.31 5.56
N ARG A 78 4.90 19.48 6.54
CA ARG A 78 4.09 18.37 7.06
C ARG A 78 3.76 18.52 8.54
N ASN A 79 3.65 19.75 9.04
CA ASN A 79 3.50 20.06 10.45
C ASN A 79 2.10 20.59 10.83
N ARG A 80 1.06 20.22 10.08
CA ARG A 80 -0.31 20.75 10.24
C ARG A 80 -1.29 19.65 10.66
N ASP A 81 -2.44 20.08 11.19
CA ASP A 81 -3.55 19.20 11.51
C ASP A 81 -3.98 18.37 10.29
N GLY A 82 -4.16 17.07 10.51
CA GLY A 82 -4.55 16.10 9.50
C GLY A 82 -3.41 15.62 8.59
N GLN A 83 -2.16 16.01 8.84
CA GLN A 83 -0.98 15.37 8.24
C GLN A 83 -0.44 14.35 9.23
N TYR A 84 -0.28 13.09 8.82
CA TYR A 84 -0.02 11.99 9.74
C TYR A 84 1.47 11.60 9.79
N HIS A 85 1.89 11.10 10.96
CA HIS A 85 3.24 10.60 11.24
C HIS A 85 3.21 9.28 12.01
N TRP A 86 4.31 8.53 11.98
CA TRP A 86 4.48 7.39 12.88
C TRP A 86 4.40 7.85 14.34
N GLY A 87 3.55 7.18 15.13
CA GLY A 87 3.24 7.58 16.50
C GLY A 87 1.90 8.30 16.64
N ASP A 88 1.25 8.68 15.54
CA ASP A 88 -0.18 8.96 15.56
C ASP A 88 -1.01 7.67 15.68
N ILE A 89 -2.27 7.80 16.05
CA ILE A 89 -3.24 6.71 16.18
C ILE A 89 -4.61 7.16 15.67
N THR A 90 -5.27 6.28 14.91
CA THR A 90 -6.70 6.41 14.60
C THR A 90 -7.47 5.21 15.14
N TYR A 91 -8.70 5.44 15.57
CA TYR A 91 -9.56 4.37 16.06
C TYR A 91 -11.04 4.66 15.86
N ARG A 92 -11.84 3.60 15.94
CA ARG A 92 -13.30 3.69 16.04
C ARG A 92 -13.77 2.76 17.13
N TYR A 93 -14.65 3.26 17.99
CA TYR A 93 -15.26 2.45 19.03
C TYR A 93 -16.77 2.69 19.11
N ARG A 94 -17.46 1.80 19.80
CA ARG A 94 -18.85 1.99 20.23
C ARG A 94 -19.07 1.27 21.55
N GLU A 95 -20.06 1.68 22.32
CA GLU A 95 -20.53 0.87 23.45
C GLU A 95 -21.20 -0.40 22.92
N GLU A 96 -21.05 -1.52 23.64
CA GLU A 96 -21.68 -2.78 23.27
C GLU A 96 -23.21 -2.62 23.10
N GLY A 97 -23.75 -3.12 21.99
CA GLY A 97 -25.16 -2.95 21.63
C GLY A 97 -25.51 -1.67 20.86
N SER A 98 -24.60 -0.70 20.78
CA SER A 98 -24.74 0.45 19.86
C SER A 98 -24.43 0.05 18.42
N THR A 99 -25.00 0.77 17.45
CA THR A 99 -24.66 0.63 16.02
C THR A 99 -23.78 1.77 15.51
N ALA A 100 -23.67 2.87 16.25
CA ALA A 100 -22.95 4.06 15.82
C ALA A 100 -21.48 4.02 16.24
N TRP A 101 -20.58 4.01 15.26
CA TRP A 101 -19.14 4.14 15.47
C TRP A 101 -18.74 5.59 15.80
N ILE A 102 -17.96 5.77 16.86
CA ILE A 102 -17.36 7.03 17.32
C ILE A 102 -15.87 7.02 16.92
N ASP A 103 -15.44 8.07 16.24
CA ASP A 103 -14.08 8.20 15.71
C ASP A 103 -13.13 8.87 16.72
N GLY A 104 -11.87 8.45 16.73
CA GLY A 104 -10.75 9.16 17.36
C GLY A 104 -9.54 9.19 16.43
N ASP A 105 -8.84 10.32 16.42
CA ASP A 105 -7.73 10.59 15.51
C ASP A 105 -6.78 11.61 16.14
N SER A 106 -5.56 11.20 16.45
CA SER A 106 -4.57 12.06 17.12
C SER A 106 -3.98 13.14 16.23
N ALA A 107 -4.04 13.00 14.90
CA ALA A 107 -3.52 13.98 13.97
C ALA A 107 -4.54 15.08 13.66
N LYS A 108 -5.83 14.88 13.94
CA LYS A 108 -6.91 15.75 13.47
C LYS A 108 -6.91 17.15 14.08
N LYS A 109 -6.57 17.27 15.36
CA LYS A 109 -6.54 18.52 16.14
C LYS A 109 -5.37 18.47 17.09
N ARG A 110 -4.16 18.67 16.57
CA ARG A 110 -2.93 18.46 17.32
C ARG A 110 -2.86 19.39 18.53
N GLN A 111 -2.41 18.83 19.65
CA GLN A 111 -2.05 19.54 20.86
C GLN A 111 -0.82 18.88 21.46
N PRO A 112 0.01 19.60 22.24
CA PRO A 112 1.08 18.98 23.00
C PRO A 112 0.55 17.83 23.86
N VAL A 113 1.16 16.66 23.71
CA VAL A 113 0.76 15.47 24.48
C VAL A 113 1.21 15.60 25.93
N GLU A 114 0.56 14.83 26.82
CA GLU A 114 0.99 14.78 28.22
C GLU A 114 2.28 13.96 28.32
N SER A 115 3.38 14.56 28.75
CA SER A 115 4.62 13.82 28.99
C SER A 115 4.45 12.93 30.24
N LEU A 116 4.69 11.63 30.09
CA LEU A 116 4.65 10.67 31.18
C LEU A 116 6.07 10.30 31.63
N SER A 117 6.21 9.77 32.84
CA SER A 117 7.47 9.19 33.28
C SER A 117 7.75 7.92 32.45
N PRO A 118 8.87 7.83 31.72
CA PRO A 118 9.04 6.78 30.73
C PRO A 118 9.37 5.40 31.34
N GLY A 119 9.82 5.34 32.60
CA GLY A 119 10.29 4.08 33.17
C GLY A 119 11.47 3.54 32.36
N ASP A 120 11.31 2.33 31.80
CA ASP A 120 12.29 1.69 30.92
C ASP A 120 12.12 2.09 29.43
N ALA A 121 11.08 2.86 29.09
CA ALA A 121 10.89 3.39 27.74
C ALA A 121 11.88 4.52 27.43
N LEU A 122 12.09 4.79 26.14
CA LEU A 122 12.89 5.93 25.66
C LEU A 122 12.10 7.24 25.76
N ALA A 123 10.79 7.18 25.53
CA ALA A 123 9.84 8.27 25.75
C ALA A 123 8.44 7.72 25.99
N ALA A 124 7.62 8.42 26.79
CA ALA A 124 6.24 8.04 27.05
C ALA A 124 5.31 9.26 27.10
N SER A 125 4.09 9.10 26.59
CA SER A 125 3.11 10.17 26.54
C SER A 125 1.66 9.70 26.65
N GLY A 126 0.80 10.51 27.27
CA GLY A 126 -0.66 10.39 27.22
C GLY A 126 -1.23 11.21 26.06
N LEU A 127 -2.06 10.58 25.22
CA LEU A 127 -2.59 11.21 24.00
C LEU A 127 -3.89 12.00 24.20
N GLY A 128 -4.43 12.01 25.43
CA GLY A 128 -5.68 12.70 25.77
C GLY A 128 -5.81 14.13 25.21
N PRO A 129 -4.80 15.00 25.30
CA PRO A 129 -4.90 16.37 24.78
C PRO A 129 -5.21 16.50 23.29
N THR A 130 -4.81 15.52 22.47
CA THR A 130 -4.96 15.55 21.01
C THR A 130 -6.13 14.68 20.51
N LEU A 131 -6.80 13.97 21.42
CA LEU A 131 -7.90 13.06 21.12
C LEU A 131 -9.26 13.68 21.50
N PRO A 132 -10.36 13.30 20.81
CA PRO A 132 -11.69 13.68 21.25
C PRO A 132 -12.02 13.06 22.62
N SER A 133 -12.92 13.72 23.36
CA SER A 133 -13.43 13.18 24.63
C SER A 133 -14.02 11.80 24.41
N SER A 134 -13.51 10.80 25.13
CA SER A 134 -13.93 9.41 25.05
C SER A 134 -13.61 8.67 26.35
N PRO A 135 -14.23 7.51 26.62
CA PRO A 135 -13.88 6.64 27.76
C PRO A 135 -12.56 5.88 27.56
N LEU A 136 -11.79 6.17 26.50
CA LEU A 136 -10.51 5.52 26.23
C LEU A 136 -9.36 6.39 26.72
N ASN A 137 -8.56 5.85 27.63
CA ASN A 137 -7.26 6.42 27.97
C ASN A 137 -6.19 5.74 27.11
N ILE A 138 -5.46 6.52 26.31
CA ILE A 138 -4.46 6.02 25.37
C ILE A 138 -3.10 6.60 25.72
N THR A 139 -2.14 5.71 25.98
CA THR A 139 -0.73 6.07 26.14
C THR A 139 0.10 5.52 24.99
N ARG A 140 1.21 6.19 24.71
CA ARG A 140 2.20 5.82 23.71
C ARG A 140 3.58 5.74 24.36
N GLU A 141 4.35 4.74 23.98
CA GLU A 141 5.73 4.53 24.41
C GLU A 141 6.62 4.25 23.20
N TRP A 142 7.79 4.89 23.18
CA TRP A 142 8.91 4.55 22.31
C TRP A 142 9.90 3.68 23.08
N LEU A 143 10.32 2.56 22.52
CA LEU A 143 11.04 1.50 23.23
C LEU A 143 12.34 1.13 22.51
N GLU A 144 13.37 0.72 23.26
CA GLU A 144 14.49 -0.04 22.69
C GLU A 144 14.14 -1.53 22.71
N VAL A 145 14.29 -2.23 21.59
CA VAL A 145 13.96 -3.66 21.47
C VAL A 145 15.07 -4.38 20.71
N ASP A 146 15.95 -5.09 21.41
CA ASP A 146 17.12 -5.79 20.85
C ASP A 146 17.99 -4.90 19.92
N GLY A 147 18.21 -3.66 20.32
CA GLY A 147 18.94 -2.68 19.53
C GLY A 147 18.12 -1.92 18.49
N ASP A 148 16.86 -2.30 18.26
CA ASP A 148 15.93 -1.65 17.34
C ASP A 148 14.99 -0.68 18.07
N LEU A 149 14.16 0.04 17.30
CA LEU A 149 13.13 0.95 17.81
C LEU A 149 11.76 0.27 17.81
N GLY A 150 11.06 0.32 18.94
CA GLY A 150 9.67 -0.09 19.09
C GLY A 150 8.74 1.09 19.34
N LEU A 151 7.50 0.97 18.85
CA LEU A 151 6.38 1.87 19.16
C LEU A 151 5.28 1.02 19.79
N ARG A 152 4.80 1.39 20.98
CA ARG A 152 3.70 0.70 21.68
C ARG A 152 2.62 1.69 22.07
N PHE A 153 1.37 1.32 21.85
CA PHE A 153 0.19 1.96 22.41
C PHE A 153 -0.46 1.04 23.44
N THR A 154 -0.87 1.62 24.58
CA THR A 154 -1.75 0.96 25.54
C THR A 154 -3.08 1.69 25.55
N ILE A 155 -4.17 0.96 25.30
CA ILE A 155 -5.53 1.49 25.27
C ILE A 155 -6.29 0.90 26.45
N VAL A 156 -6.76 1.77 27.36
CA VAL A 156 -7.50 1.38 28.56
C VAL A 156 -8.92 1.95 28.49
N ASN A 157 -9.92 1.12 28.74
CA ASN A 157 -11.28 1.61 28.93
C ASN A 157 -11.46 2.10 30.37
N THR A 158 -11.61 3.40 30.55
CA THR A 158 -11.84 4.03 31.87
C THR A 158 -13.32 4.32 32.14
N GLY A 159 -14.21 3.96 31.22
CA GLY A 159 -15.66 4.05 31.41
C GLY A 159 -16.23 2.79 32.09
N ASP A 160 -17.53 2.82 32.38
CA ASP A 160 -18.22 1.73 33.08
C ASP A 160 -18.79 0.66 32.13
N ALA A 161 -18.96 0.97 30.84
CA ALA A 161 -19.53 0.08 29.83
C ALA A 161 -18.44 -0.67 29.04
N THR A 162 -18.74 -1.89 28.60
CA THR A 162 -17.91 -2.60 27.63
C THR A 162 -17.94 -1.88 26.28
N LEU A 163 -16.76 -1.68 25.70
CA LEU A 163 -16.60 -1.05 24.39
C LEU A 163 -16.22 -2.09 23.35
N GLU A 164 -16.68 -1.90 22.12
CA GLU A 164 -16.14 -2.59 20.95
C GLU A 164 -15.20 -1.64 20.20
N LEU A 165 -13.92 -1.99 20.10
CA LEU A 165 -12.95 -1.36 19.21
C LEU A 165 -13.11 -1.95 17.80
N GLY A 166 -13.75 -1.20 16.91
CA GLY A 166 -14.05 -1.62 15.55
C GLY A 166 -13.00 -1.23 14.52
N SER A 167 -12.17 -0.25 14.81
CA SER A 167 -10.94 -0.02 14.05
C SER A 167 -9.82 0.51 14.91
N LEU A 168 -8.59 0.19 14.52
CA LEU A 168 -7.37 0.69 15.14
C LEU A 168 -6.27 0.76 14.07
N GLY A 169 -5.70 1.94 13.87
CA GLY A 169 -4.73 2.21 12.82
C GLY A 169 -3.51 3.00 13.30
N PHE A 170 -2.34 2.68 12.74
CA PHE A 170 -1.10 3.43 12.91
C PHE A 170 -0.68 4.02 11.57
N PRO A 171 -0.66 5.35 11.42
CA PRO A 171 -0.16 5.98 10.21
C PRO A 171 1.27 5.58 9.90
N ALA A 172 1.49 5.14 8.66
CA ALA A 172 2.74 4.59 8.16
C ALA A 172 3.42 5.59 7.21
N GLU A 173 4.02 6.63 7.79
CA GLU A 173 4.72 7.66 7.02
C GLU A 173 6.10 7.17 6.57
N PHE A 174 6.43 7.37 5.30
CA PHE A 174 7.76 7.20 4.73
C PHE A 174 8.03 8.31 3.72
N ASN A 175 9.28 8.51 3.33
CA ASN A 175 9.66 9.60 2.42
C ASN A 175 9.31 9.29 0.94
N SER A 176 8.04 9.06 0.63
CA SER A 176 7.50 8.81 -0.72
C SER A 176 7.12 10.08 -1.48
N ILE A 177 7.65 11.24 -1.07
CA ILE A 177 7.30 12.56 -1.61
C ILE A 177 8.29 12.95 -2.70
N PHE A 178 7.88 12.87 -3.97
CA PHE A 178 8.70 13.28 -5.12
C PHE A 178 8.42 14.73 -5.53
N THR A 179 7.31 15.30 -5.03
CA THR A 179 6.88 16.67 -5.31
C THR A 179 8.02 17.67 -5.05
N HIS A 180 8.32 18.53 -6.02
CA HIS A 180 9.41 19.52 -5.96
C HIS A 180 10.83 18.95 -5.78
N ARG A 181 11.07 17.68 -6.11
CA ARG A 181 12.42 17.08 -6.13
C ARG A 181 12.85 16.79 -7.56
N GLU A 182 14.07 17.20 -7.90
CA GLU A 182 14.75 16.74 -9.11
C GLU A 182 15.05 15.24 -9.01
N PRO A 183 15.18 14.50 -10.14
CA PRO A 183 15.34 13.05 -10.12
C PRO A 183 16.48 12.53 -9.23
N LEU A 184 17.60 13.25 -9.15
CA LEU A 184 18.74 12.87 -8.32
C LEU A 184 18.47 13.09 -6.82
N GLU A 185 17.73 14.14 -6.45
CA GLU A 185 17.37 14.41 -5.06
C GLU A 185 16.28 13.45 -4.58
N MET A 186 15.30 13.14 -5.44
CA MET A 186 14.35 12.06 -5.20
C MET A 186 15.07 10.75 -4.92
N GLN A 187 16.00 10.36 -5.79
CA GLN A 187 16.78 9.12 -5.63
C GLN A 187 17.55 9.06 -4.30
N LYS A 188 18.11 10.18 -3.83
CA LYS A 188 18.91 10.26 -2.60
C LYS A 188 18.10 10.26 -1.31
N SER A 189 16.92 10.88 -1.33
CA SER A 189 16.17 11.19 -0.11
C SER A 189 14.92 10.34 0.05
N CYS A 190 14.38 9.78 -1.03
CA CYS A 190 13.12 9.05 -0.98
C CYS A 190 13.27 7.57 -0.61
N SER A 191 12.19 7.04 -0.06
CA SER A 191 12.00 5.62 0.19
C SER A 191 10.67 5.14 -0.41
N LEU A 192 10.61 3.86 -0.76
CA LEU A 192 9.41 3.14 -1.21
C LEU A 192 9.03 2.12 -0.14
N SER A 193 7.74 2.02 0.16
CA SER A 193 7.21 1.12 1.18
C SER A 193 6.26 0.10 0.58
N ASP A 194 6.59 -1.19 0.73
CA ASP A 194 5.81 -2.32 0.23
C ASP A 194 5.18 -3.10 1.40
N PRO A 195 3.85 -3.05 1.57
CA PRO A 195 3.14 -3.77 2.62
C PRO A 195 2.90 -5.24 2.25
N TYR A 196 2.94 -6.11 3.24
CA TYR A 196 2.36 -7.46 3.19
C TYR A 196 1.35 -7.59 4.33
N ILE A 197 0.05 -7.53 4.00
CA ILE A 197 -1.07 -7.58 4.95
C ILE A 197 -1.32 -9.02 5.48
N GLY A 198 -0.26 -9.72 5.86
CA GLY A 198 -0.29 -11.13 6.25
C GLY A 198 -0.75 -11.42 7.68
N LEU A 199 -1.61 -10.59 8.28
CA LEU A 199 -2.00 -10.67 9.70
C LEU A 199 -0.80 -10.64 10.66
N ASP A 200 -0.58 -11.68 11.47
CA ASP A 200 0.54 -11.72 12.44
C ASP A 200 1.91 -11.90 11.74
N ALA A 201 1.91 -12.29 10.47
CA ALA A 201 3.08 -12.23 9.59
C ALA A 201 3.19 -10.91 8.80
N GLY A 202 2.33 -9.94 9.16
CA GLY A 202 2.25 -8.64 8.53
C GLY A 202 3.56 -7.88 8.61
N GLN A 203 3.89 -7.13 7.57
CA GLN A 203 5.12 -6.33 7.53
C GLN A 203 5.03 -5.20 6.50
N ILE A 204 5.83 -4.16 6.69
CA ILE A 204 6.09 -3.15 5.64
C ILE A 204 7.59 -3.15 5.37
N ARG A 205 7.98 -3.34 4.11
CA ARG A 205 9.39 -3.32 3.67
C ARG A 205 9.68 -1.98 3.05
N VAL A 206 10.76 -1.33 3.47
CA VAL A 206 11.05 0.05 3.09
C VAL A 206 12.42 0.11 2.45
N THR A 207 12.46 0.51 1.20
CA THR A 207 13.67 0.53 0.35
C THR A 207 14.02 1.96 -0.03
N PRO A 208 15.26 2.42 0.18
CA PRO A 208 15.73 3.67 -0.42
C PRO A 208 15.60 3.62 -1.95
N VAL A 209 15.10 4.67 -2.60
CA VAL A 209 14.92 4.69 -4.07
C VAL A 209 16.24 4.46 -4.80
N ASN A 210 17.31 5.11 -4.34
CA ASN A 210 18.66 4.78 -4.76
C ASN A 210 19.64 4.92 -3.57
N PRO A 211 20.17 3.82 -3.03
CA PRO A 211 21.21 3.92 -2.03
C PRO A 211 22.44 4.63 -2.62
N VAL A 212 22.71 5.87 -2.18
CA VAL A 212 23.98 6.56 -2.44
C VAL A 212 25.11 5.60 -2.04
N ARG A 213 26.18 5.51 -2.84
CA ARG A 213 27.35 4.64 -2.54
C ARG A 213 27.74 4.79 -1.07
N GLY A 214 27.52 3.75 -0.25
CA GLY A 214 27.93 3.73 1.15
C GLY A 214 26.97 3.01 2.09
N SER A 215 25.65 3.22 1.95
CA SER A 215 24.64 2.47 2.69
C SER A 215 23.74 1.71 1.73
N ARG A 216 23.57 0.41 1.99
CA ARG A 216 22.58 -0.43 1.28
C ARG A 216 21.47 -0.85 2.22
N ALA A 217 21.42 -0.30 3.44
CA ALA A 217 20.49 -0.73 4.45
C ALA A 217 19.06 -0.42 4.00
N ALA A 218 18.16 -1.31 4.36
CA ALA A 218 16.73 -1.13 4.19
C ALA A 218 16.07 -1.28 5.57
N LEU A 219 14.77 -1.01 5.66
CA LEU A 219 14.04 -1.07 6.92
C LEU A 219 12.84 -2.00 6.78
N VAL A 220 12.51 -2.73 7.84
CA VAL A 220 11.25 -3.48 7.95
C VAL A 220 10.48 -3.03 9.17
N VAL A 221 9.16 -2.90 9.02
CA VAL A 221 8.24 -2.70 10.13
C VAL A 221 7.47 -3.99 10.34
N THR A 222 7.48 -4.51 11.56
CA THR A 222 6.81 -5.78 11.94
C THR A 222 6.01 -5.59 13.23
N PRO A 223 5.09 -6.52 13.59
CA PRO A 223 4.43 -6.47 14.89
C PRO A 223 5.43 -6.51 16.04
N LEU A 224 5.18 -5.72 17.08
CA LEU A 224 5.99 -5.74 18.29
C LEU A 224 5.68 -7.00 19.11
N GLY A 225 6.72 -7.77 19.45
CA GLY A 225 6.56 -8.97 20.28
C GLY A 225 5.85 -8.67 21.61
N GLY A 226 4.97 -9.58 22.04
CA GLY A 226 4.14 -9.38 23.24
C GLY A 226 2.91 -8.50 23.04
N THR A 227 2.68 -7.98 21.83
CA THR A 227 1.46 -7.24 21.47
C THR A 227 0.63 -8.02 20.44
N SER A 228 -0.66 -7.71 20.33
CA SER A 228 -1.57 -8.31 19.33
C SER A 228 -1.77 -7.35 18.16
N THR A 229 -0.76 -7.22 17.30
CA THR A 229 -0.74 -6.18 16.24
C THR A 229 -0.66 -6.77 14.83
N PRO A 230 -1.65 -7.56 14.37
CA PRO A 230 -1.67 -8.02 12.98
C PRO A 230 -1.74 -6.82 12.03
N LEU A 231 -1.20 -6.98 10.81
CA LEU A 231 -1.51 -6.09 9.69
C LEU A 231 -2.73 -6.65 8.95
N GLU A 232 -3.93 -6.31 9.44
CA GLU A 232 -5.21 -6.77 8.90
C GLU A 232 -5.55 -6.10 7.57
N ALA A 233 -5.31 -4.80 7.47
CA ALA A 233 -5.50 -4.05 6.24
C ALA A 233 -4.44 -2.96 6.08
N TYR A 234 -4.32 -2.44 4.86
CA TYR A 234 -3.49 -1.28 4.55
C TYR A 234 -4.34 -0.27 3.78
N ARG A 235 -4.63 0.85 4.43
CA ARG A 235 -5.63 1.82 3.96
C ARG A 235 -4.97 3.15 3.64
N ASN A 236 -5.35 3.77 2.53
CA ASN A 236 -4.92 5.14 2.20
C ASN A 236 -5.45 6.12 3.26
N LEU A 237 -4.57 6.99 3.77
CA LEU A 237 -4.90 8.09 4.66
C LEU A 237 -5.46 9.26 3.85
N VAL A 238 -6.39 9.98 4.43
CA VAL A 238 -6.92 11.20 3.81
C VAL A 238 -6.29 12.38 4.53
N GLU A 239 -5.36 13.05 3.86
CA GLU A 239 -4.76 14.30 4.32
C GLU A 239 -5.36 15.51 3.59
N PRO A 240 -5.39 16.69 4.22
CA PRO A 240 -5.59 17.94 3.49
C PRO A 240 -4.51 18.12 2.43
N SER A 241 -4.91 18.36 1.18
CA SER A 241 -3.98 18.62 0.10
C SER A 241 -3.47 20.06 0.17
N PHE A 242 -2.16 20.22 0.29
CA PHE A 242 -1.48 21.50 0.18
C PHE A 242 -0.57 21.52 -1.05
N GLN A 243 -0.44 22.69 -1.70
CA GLN A 243 0.34 22.82 -2.93
C GLN A 243 1.83 22.44 -2.75
N ASP A 244 2.39 22.73 -1.58
CA ASP A 244 3.79 22.51 -1.21
C ASP A 244 4.16 21.03 -0.95
N THR A 245 3.15 20.18 -0.71
CA THR A 245 3.30 18.73 -0.54
C THR A 245 2.77 17.96 -1.74
N GLY A 246 1.70 18.44 -2.39
CA GLY A 246 1.07 17.77 -3.53
C GLY A 246 0.43 16.43 -3.17
N TYR A 247 -0.14 16.29 -1.97
CA TYR A 247 -0.79 15.05 -1.53
C TYR A 247 -1.89 14.59 -2.51
N GLY A 248 -1.90 13.32 -2.89
CA GLY A 248 -2.83 12.77 -3.88
C GLY A 248 -2.50 13.13 -5.33
N SER A 249 -1.27 13.57 -5.62
CA SER A 249 -0.80 13.87 -6.97
C SER A 249 0.06 12.73 -7.53
N GLN A 250 0.43 12.81 -8.81
CA GLN A 250 1.35 11.83 -9.44
C GLN A 250 2.72 11.75 -8.75
N THR A 251 3.18 12.82 -8.10
CA THR A 251 4.48 12.87 -7.42
C THR A 251 4.38 12.61 -5.92
N PHE A 252 3.17 12.43 -5.39
CA PHE A 252 2.93 12.01 -4.01
C PHE A 252 1.53 11.41 -3.92
N GLU A 253 1.43 10.10 -4.09
CA GLU A 253 0.15 9.36 -4.08
C GLU A 253 -0.60 9.55 -2.76
N GLY A 254 0.14 9.57 -1.65
CA GLY A 254 -0.36 9.72 -0.31
C GLY A 254 0.38 8.82 0.66
N LEU A 255 -0.15 8.73 1.87
CA LEU A 255 0.34 7.84 2.92
C LEU A 255 -0.73 6.82 3.26
N TYR A 256 -0.32 5.77 3.95
CA TYR A 256 -1.20 4.67 4.30
C TYR A 256 -1.11 4.38 5.78
N GLU A 257 -1.99 3.50 6.23
CA GLU A 257 -2.16 3.17 7.63
C GLU A 257 -2.06 1.66 7.83
N TRP A 258 -1.23 1.27 8.80
CA TRP A 258 -1.23 -0.07 9.36
C TRP A 258 -2.55 -0.26 10.12
N GLN A 259 -3.51 -0.98 9.55
CA GLN A 259 -4.80 -1.26 10.21
C GLN A 259 -4.72 -2.59 10.94
N VAL A 260 -4.84 -2.53 12.27
CA VAL A 260 -4.87 -3.68 13.17
C VAL A 260 -6.26 -4.30 13.23
N LEU A 261 -7.29 -3.46 13.25
CA LEU A 261 -8.71 -3.82 13.28
C LEU A 261 -9.41 -3.00 12.21
N SER A 262 -10.28 -3.61 11.40
CA SER A 262 -10.94 -2.92 10.28
C SER A 262 -12.45 -3.12 10.18
N ARG A 263 -13.11 -3.72 11.19
CA ARG A 263 -14.57 -3.95 11.16
C ARG A 263 -15.38 -2.68 10.91
N ALA A 264 -15.05 -1.58 11.57
CA ALA A 264 -15.80 -0.33 11.42
C ALA A 264 -15.69 0.28 10.02
N TRP A 265 -14.56 0.07 9.32
CA TRP A 265 -14.39 0.44 7.92
C TRP A 265 -15.18 -0.48 6.98
N ALA A 266 -15.17 -1.79 7.26
CA ALA A 266 -15.92 -2.78 6.50
C ALA A 266 -17.44 -2.55 6.56
N GLU A 267 -17.96 -2.17 7.75
CA GLU A 267 -19.39 -1.87 7.94
C GLU A 267 -19.81 -0.51 7.33
N LYS A 268 -18.85 0.37 7.01
CA LYS A 268 -19.11 1.72 6.47
C LYS A 268 -18.52 1.88 5.07
N GLU A 269 -17.32 2.44 4.97
CA GLU A 269 -16.77 2.92 3.70
C GLU A 269 -16.48 1.79 2.71
N TRP A 270 -16.26 0.56 3.18
CA TRP A 270 -15.99 -0.59 2.31
C TRP A 270 -17.23 -1.48 2.09
N ALA A 271 -18.40 -1.11 2.63
CA ALA A 271 -19.60 -1.94 2.54
C ALA A 271 -20.09 -2.14 1.09
N ALA A 272 -19.78 -1.19 0.19
CA ALA A 272 -20.12 -1.27 -1.23
C ALA A 272 -19.09 -2.07 -2.07
N ALA A 273 -17.97 -2.51 -1.50
CA ALA A 273 -16.97 -3.28 -2.24
C ALA A 273 -17.43 -4.73 -2.39
N GLU A 274 -17.76 -5.15 -3.61
CA GLU A 274 -18.38 -6.46 -3.90
C GLU A 274 -17.60 -7.67 -3.36
N GLN A 275 -16.27 -7.61 -3.39
CA GLN A 275 -15.39 -8.70 -2.93
C GLN A 275 -14.87 -8.49 -1.50
N GLY A 276 -15.22 -7.39 -0.84
CA GLY A 276 -14.70 -7.02 0.47
C GLY A 276 -13.18 -6.88 0.54
N PRO A 277 -12.62 -6.71 1.76
CA PRO A 277 -11.18 -6.69 1.98
C PRO A 277 -10.56 -8.09 1.91
N TRP A 278 -9.25 -8.14 1.67
CA TRP A 278 -8.50 -9.40 1.57
C TRP A 278 -8.51 -10.23 2.84
N ASN A 279 -8.43 -9.62 4.02
CA ASN A 279 -8.54 -10.29 5.31
C ASN A 279 -9.94 -10.06 5.91
N ASN A 280 -10.39 -11.00 6.75
CA ASN A 280 -11.66 -10.83 7.45
C ASN A 280 -11.55 -9.67 8.43
N PRO A 281 -12.44 -8.65 8.35
CA PRO A 281 -12.43 -7.54 9.27
C PRO A 281 -12.67 -8.02 10.70
N SER A 282 -11.90 -7.51 11.66
CA SER A 282 -12.07 -7.85 13.07
C SER A 282 -12.27 -6.61 13.95
N SER A 283 -12.81 -6.87 15.13
CA SER A 283 -12.95 -5.93 16.24
C SER A 283 -12.48 -6.59 17.54
N ARG A 284 -12.37 -5.82 18.62
CA ARG A 284 -12.08 -6.34 19.96
C ARG A 284 -13.05 -5.76 20.98
N ALA A 285 -13.57 -6.59 21.87
CA ALA A 285 -14.22 -6.11 23.07
C ALA A 285 -13.15 -5.58 24.04
N LEU A 286 -13.51 -4.56 24.81
CA LEU A 286 -12.68 -3.94 25.83
C LEU A 286 -13.57 -3.64 27.05
N GLU A 287 -13.49 -4.49 28.06
CA GLU A 287 -14.26 -4.36 29.31
C GLU A 287 -13.81 -3.14 30.12
N SER A 288 -14.64 -2.70 31.08
CA SER A 288 -14.28 -1.61 32.00
C SER A 288 -13.01 -1.94 32.77
N GLY A 289 -12.01 -1.05 32.71
CA GLY A 289 -10.69 -1.22 33.33
C GLY A 289 -9.74 -2.14 32.56
N GLU A 290 -10.18 -2.80 31.48
CA GLU A 290 -9.32 -3.63 30.65
C GLU A 290 -8.32 -2.77 29.85
N ALA A 291 -7.12 -3.33 29.63
CA ALA A 291 -6.07 -2.72 28.84
C ALA A 291 -5.65 -3.65 27.69
N LEU A 292 -5.58 -3.12 26.48
CA LEU A 292 -5.01 -3.80 25.32
C LEU A 292 -3.73 -3.09 24.85
N GLN A 293 -2.77 -3.88 24.41
CA GLN A 293 -1.48 -3.40 23.92
C GLN A 293 -1.26 -3.76 22.47
N PHE A 294 -0.80 -2.77 21.72
CA PHE A 294 -0.53 -2.83 20.30
C PHE A 294 0.79 -2.12 20.01
N GLY A 295 1.50 -2.52 18.97
CA GLY A 295 2.77 -1.92 18.65
C GLY A 295 3.48 -2.53 17.46
N VAL A 296 4.43 -1.78 16.93
CA VAL A 296 5.30 -2.18 15.82
C VAL A 296 6.76 -2.03 16.20
N ARG A 297 7.62 -2.76 15.51
CA ARG A 297 9.09 -2.72 15.62
C ARG A 297 9.68 -2.34 14.28
N PHE A 298 10.58 -1.36 14.29
CA PHE A 298 11.36 -0.90 13.15
C PHE A 298 12.73 -1.58 13.18
N THR A 299 13.03 -2.45 12.23
CA THR A 299 14.26 -3.26 12.20
C THR A 299 15.08 -2.98 10.95
N VAL A 300 16.39 -2.80 11.12
CA VAL A 300 17.31 -2.59 10.01
C VAL A 300 17.60 -3.91 9.29
N ALA A 301 17.36 -3.94 7.98
CA ALA A 301 17.84 -4.97 7.08
C ALA A 301 19.24 -4.58 6.56
N THR A 302 20.29 -4.99 7.28
CA THR A 302 21.69 -4.65 6.95
C THR A 302 22.17 -5.23 5.62
N GLY A 303 21.58 -6.33 5.16
CA GLY A 303 21.79 -6.90 3.82
C GLY A 303 21.05 -6.14 2.70
N GLY A 304 20.40 -5.03 3.03
CA GLY A 304 19.50 -4.30 2.14
C GLY A 304 18.28 -5.11 1.75
N VAL A 305 17.77 -4.88 0.55
CA VAL A 305 16.58 -5.57 0.01
C VAL A 305 16.68 -7.09 0.04
N ARG A 306 17.90 -7.64 -0.06
CA ARG A 306 18.13 -9.10 0.00
C ARG A 306 18.10 -9.64 1.44
N GLY A 307 18.19 -8.77 2.45
CA GLY A 307 18.18 -9.11 3.87
C GLY A 307 16.81 -8.96 4.53
N PHE A 308 15.73 -8.64 3.79
CA PHE A 308 14.41 -8.42 4.39
C PHE A 308 13.89 -9.65 5.13
N ASP A 309 13.94 -10.84 4.53
CA ASP A 309 13.44 -12.04 5.18
C ASP A 309 14.23 -12.38 6.45
N ASP A 310 15.55 -12.13 6.47
CA ASP A 310 16.37 -12.31 7.67
C ASP A 310 15.99 -11.30 8.77
N ALA A 311 15.79 -10.03 8.40
CA ALA A 311 15.38 -8.98 9.34
C ALA A 311 14.02 -9.28 9.97
N VAL A 312 13.05 -9.75 9.17
CA VAL A 312 11.70 -10.10 9.63
C VAL A 312 11.74 -11.34 10.50
N ARG A 313 12.49 -12.38 10.13
CA ARG A 313 12.60 -13.60 10.95
C ARG A 313 13.23 -13.34 12.30
N LYS A 314 14.15 -12.37 12.42
CA LYS A 314 14.76 -11.98 13.71
C LYS A 314 13.75 -11.43 14.72
N THR A 315 12.61 -10.90 14.28
CA THR A 315 11.55 -10.41 15.18
C THR A 315 10.59 -11.52 15.61
N GLY A 316 10.77 -12.75 15.11
CA GLY A 316 9.85 -13.86 15.35
C GLY A 316 8.59 -13.82 14.47
N THR A 317 8.55 -12.90 13.49
CA THR A 317 7.49 -12.79 12.49
C THR A 317 7.71 -13.83 11.37
N PRO A 318 6.70 -14.65 11.03
CA PRO A 318 6.80 -15.61 9.93
C PRO A 318 7.03 -14.94 8.57
N THR A 319 7.65 -15.68 7.66
CA THR A 319 7.82 -15.27 6.25
C THR A 319 7.30 -16.36 5.32
N ALA A 320 6.77 -15.95 4.17
CA ALA A 320 6.30 -16.86 3.12
C ALA A 320 6.87 -16.43 1.76
N LEU A 321 7.30 -17.41 0.97
CA LEU A 321 7.78 -17.23 -0.39
C LEU A 321 7.02 -18.18 -1.32
N GLY A 322 6.17 -17.60 -2.18
CA GLY A 322 5.54 -18.29 -3.30
C GLY A 322 6.43 -18.33 -4.54
N ILE A 323 6.48 -19.47 -5.23
CA ILE A 323 7.16 -19.66 -6.53
C ILE A 323 6.14 -20.25 -7.52
N PRO A 324 5.97 -19.67 -8.72
CA PRO A 324 6.69 -18.49 -9.25
C PRO A 324 6.21 -17.15 -8.66
N GLY A 325 5.15 -17.17 -7.86
CA GLY A 325 4.56 -16.00 -7.20
C GLY A 325 3.21 -16.37 -6.60
N TYR A 326 2.30 -15.41 -6.54
CA TYR A 326 0.96 -15.55 -5.94
C TYR A 326 -0.17 -15.50 -6.99
N LEU A 327 0.18 -15.73 -8.26
CA LEU A 327 -0.74 -15.96 -9.37
C LEU A 327 -0.67 -17.43 -9.74
N LEU A 328 -1.77 -18.16 -9.56
CA LEU A 328 -1.82 -19.61 -9.75
C LEU A 328 -2.80 -19.95 -10.87
N ALA A 329 -2.29 -20.43 -12.00
CA ALA A 329 -3.15 -20.96 -13.06
C ALA A 329 -3.73 -22.31 -12.62
N ARG A 330 -5.01 -22.58 -12.93
CA ARG A 330 -5.68 -23.83 -12.55
C ARG A 330 -4.96 -25.12 -13.00
N ASP A 331 -4.07 -25.03 -13.97
CA ASP A 331 -3.28 -26.14 -14.51
C ASP A 331 -1.84 -26.21 -13.97
N LEU A 332 -1.43 -25.28 -13.09
CA LEU A 332 -0.04 -25.17 -12.64
C LEU A 332 0.06 -25.02 -11.10
N PRO A 333 0.46 -26.07 -10.38
CA PRO A 333 0.75 -25.99 -8.95
C PRO A 333 1.93 -25.05 -8.65
N GLY A 334 1.80 -24.26 -7.59
CA GLY A 334 2.86 -23.43 -7.04
C GLY A 334 3.69 -24.17 -5.98
N GLN A 335 4.79 -23.55 -5.58
CA GLN A 335 5.56 -23.94 -4.39
C GLN A 335 5.49 -22.82 -3.36
N LEU A 336 5.35 -23.18 -2.10
CA LEU A 336 5.28 -22.26 -0.99
C LEU A 336 6.30 -22.66 0.09
N PHE A 337 7.21 -21.76 0.40
CA PHE A 337 8.19 -21.94 1.46
C PHE A 337 7.83 -21.02 2.61
N ILE A 338 7.53 -21.61 3.77
CA ILE A 338 7.20 -20.88 5.00
C ILE A 338 8.34 -21.06 5.97
N ASN A 339 8.78 -19.96 6.56
CA ASN A 339 9.76 -19.97 7.64
C ASN A 339 9.19 -19.24 8.85
N ALA A 340 9.02 -19.98 9.95
CA ALA A 340 8.48 -19.52 11.21
C ALA A 340 9.22 -20.21 12.37
N SER A 341 9.23 -19.57 13.54
CA SER A 341 9.78 -20.16 14.77
C SER A 341 8.88 -21.24 15.39
N SER A 342 7.60 -21.25 15.02
CA SER A 342 6.60 -22.19 15.51
C SER A 342 6.13 -23.15 14.42
N ALA A 343 5.73 -24.36 14.80
CA ALA A 343 5.21 -25.36 13.89
C ALA A 343 3.88 -24.91 13.27
N ILE A 344 3.63 -25.32 12.03
CA ILE A 344 2.34 -25.10 11.36
C ILE A 344 1.33 -26.11 11.90
N SER A 345 0.20 -25.60 12.40
CA SER A 345 -0.91 -26.40 12.90
C SER A 345 -1.89 -26.81 11.79
N SER A 346 -2.17 -25.89 10.85
CA SER A 346 -3.13 -26.15 9.77
C SER A 346 -3.05 -25.14 8.63
N PHE A 347 -3.53 -25.56 7.46
CA PHE A 347 -3.85 -24.72 6.31
C PHE A 347 -5.35 -24.69 6.04
N SER A 348 -5.87 -23.56 5.57
CA SER A 348 -7.24 -23.46 5.03
C SER A 348 -7.31 -22.37 3.97
N SER A 349 -8.13 -22.54 2.93
CA SER A 349 -8.35 -21.53 1.90
C SER A 349 -9.73 -20.88 2.00
N GLU A 350 -9.84 -19.64 1.54
CA GLU A 350 -11.11 -18.97 1.27
C GLU A 350 -11.10 -18.41 -0.17
N PRO A 351 -12.00 -18.84 -1.06
CA PRO A 351 -13.08 -19.80 -0.84
C PRO A 351 -12.61 -21.20 -0.39
N ALA A 352 -13.45 -21.90 0.36
CA ALA A 352 -13.13 -23.22 0.88
C ALA A 352 -12.86 -24.22 -0.26
N GLY A 353 -11.73 -24.92 -0.20
CA GLY A 353 -11.33 -25.89 -1.21
C GLY A 353 -10.75 -25.29 -2.49
N ALA A 354 -10.56 -23.96 -2.56
CA ALA A 354 -9.92 -23.31 -3.70
C ALA A 354 -8.42 -23.66 -3.82
N LEU A 355 -7.74 -23.92 -2.71
CA LEU A 355 -6.35 -24.38 -2.68
C LEU A 355 -6.22 -25.64 -1.82
N SER A 356 -5.40 -26.57 -2.28
CA SER A 356 -4.89 -27.68 -1.47
C SER A 356 -3.39 -27.52 -1.26
N VAL A 357 -2.94 -27.85 -0.05
CA VAL A 357 -1.54 -27.69 0.37
C VAL A 357 -1.02 -29.05 0.83
N ALA A 358 0.10 -29.48 0.27
CA ALA A 358 0.77 -30.71 0.65
C ALA A 358 2.27 -30.44 0.87
N GLU A 359 2.84 -30.93 1.96
CA GLU A 359 4.29 -30.88 2.16
C GLU A 359 5.01 -31.62 1.04
N ASN A 360 6.18 -31.11 0.65
CA ASN A 360 7.01 -31.72 -0.37
C ASN A 360 8.43 -32.00 0.14
N ASN A 361 9.17 -32.80 -0.62
CA ASN A 361 10.50 -33.28 -0.24
C ASN A 361 11.59 -32.19 -0.23
N ASN A 362 11.27 -30.97 -0.68
CA ASN A 362 12.22 -29.85 -0.77
C ASN A 362 12.15 -28.93 0.45
N GLY A 363 11.45 -29.33 1.51
CA GLY A 363 11.27 -28.53 2.72
C GLY A 363 10.25 -27.39 2.56
N GLY A 364 9.41 -27.44 1.53
CA GLY A 364 8.30 -26.52 1.31
C GLY A 364 6.97 -27.25 1.17
N CYS A 365 5.97 -26.53 0.67
CA CYS A 365 4.66 -27.08 0.33
C CYS A 365 4.39 -26.91 -1.17
N THR A 366 3.72 -27.89 -1.77
CA THR A 366 3.06 -27.73 -3.06
C THR A 366 1.65 -27.20 -2.84
N VAL A 367 1.34 -26.07 -3.49
CA VAL A 367 0.03 -25.42 -3.44
C VAL A 367 -0.66 -25.66 -4.76
N THR A 368 -1.74 -26.43 -4.74
CA THR A 368 -2.47 -26.82 -5.95
C THR A 368 -3.82 -26.12 -6.00
N PRO A 369 -4.08 -25.27 -7.02
CA PRO A 369 -5.39 -24.65 -7.22
C PRO A 369 -6.43 -25.69 -7.62
N SER A 370 -7.67 -25.46 -7.24
CA SER A 370 -8.82 -26.24 -7.72
C SER A 370 -8.99 -26.07 -9.22
N SER A 371 -9.35 -27.15 -9.92
CA SER A 371 -9.66 -27.08 -11.35
C SER A 371 -11.04 -26.48 -11.65
N ALA A 372 -11.88 -26.28 -10.63
CA ALA A 372 -13.23 -25.74 -10.79
C ALA A 372 -13.22 -24.32 -11.38
N GLU A 373 -14.14 -24.02 -12.30
CA GLU A 373 -14.26 -22.66 -12.87
C GLU A 373 -14.69 -21.64 -11.81
N SER A 374 -15.48 -22.07 -10.83
CA SER A 374 -15.96 -21.22 -9.73
C SER A 374 -14.86 -20.73 -8.79
N THR A 375 -13.62 -21.20 -8.93
CA THR A 375 -12.49 -20.75 -8.10
C THR A 375 -11.59 -19.73 -8.80
N TRP A 376 -11.96 -19.25 -10.00
CA TRP A 376 -11.29 -18.10 -10.61
C TRP A 376 -11.45 -16.86 -9.73
N GLY A 377 -10.34 -16.15 -9.48
CA GLY A 377 -10.34 -14.93 -8.69
C GLY A 377 -9.50 -15.00 -7.42
N ARG A 378 -9.80 -14.10 -6.48
CA ARG A 378 -9.08 -13.96 -5.21
C ARG A 378 -9.23 -15.20 -4.35
N VAL A 379 -8.11 -15.66 -3.80
CA VAL A 379 -8.07 -16.73 -2.80
C VAL A 379 -7.16 -16.33 -1.66
N ARG A 380 -7.63 -16.52 -0.42
CA ARG A 380 -6.81 -16.33 0.78
C ARG A 380 -6.45 -17.68 1.36
N LEU A 381 -5.16 -18.03 1.33
CA LEU A 381 -4.61 -19.13 2.11
C LEU A 381 -4.31 -18.66 3.54
N THR A 382 -4.85 -19.34 4.54
CA THR A 382 -4.61 -19.07 5.96
C THR A 382 -3.76 -20.17 6.56
N VAL A 383 -2.68 -19.78 7.23
CA VAL A 383 -1.76 -20.64 7.95
C VAL A 383 -1.92 -20.35 9.44
N LYS A 384 -2.22 -21.39 10.24
CA LYS A 384 -2.27 -21.27 11.70
C LYS A 384 -1.05 -21.94 12.29
N TYR A 385 -0.42 -21.27 13.25
CA TYR A 385 0.77 -21.75 13.94
C TYR A 385 0.44 -22.29 15.34
N ALA A 386 1.32 -23.12 15.89
CA ALA A 386 1.13 -23.73 17.21
C ALA A 386 1.25 -22.71 18.36
N ASP A 387 1.88 -21.55 18.12
CA ASP A 387 1.98 -20.44 19.07
C ASP A 387 0.76 -19.49 19.02
N GLY A 388 -0.26 -19.82 18.22
CA GLY A 388 -1.49 -19.05 18.09
C GLY A 388 -1.46 -17.98 16.99
N LYS A 389 -0.30 -17.70 16.38
CA LYS A 389 -0.22 -16.77 15.25
C LYS A 389 -1.03 -17.26 14.06
N VAL A 390 -1.53 -16.32 13.29
CA VAL A 390 -2.23 -16.55 12.03
C VAL A 390 -1.57 -15.72 10.93
N GLN A 391 -1.25 -16.37 9.82
CA GLN A 391 -0.76 -15.72 8.61
C GLN A 391 -1.75 -15.92 7.46
N THR A 392 -1.91 -14.89 6.65
CA THR A 392 -2.67 -14.97 5.40
C THR A 392 -1.77 -14.71 4.20
N ILE A 393 -1.93 -15.51 3.16
CA ILE A 393 -1.27 -15.39 1.87
C ILE A 393 -2.37 -15.16 0.84
N HIS A 394 -2.22 -14.13 0.02
CA HIS A 394 -3.24 -13.67 -0.92
C HIS A 394 -2.85 -14.11 -2.32
N ASP A 395 -3.49 -15.16 -2.80
CA ASP A 395 -3.32 -15.69 -4.14
C ASP A 395 -4.44 -15.21 -5.07
N PHE A 396 -4.20 -15.26 -6.38
CA PHE A 396 -5.24 -15.09 -7.39
C PHE A 396 -5.18 -16.26 -8.36
N ILE A 397 -6.27 -17.02 -8.43
CA ILE A 397 -6.39 -18.17 -9.33
C ILE A 397 -6.86 -17.69 -10.69
N THR A 398 -6.13 -18.04 -11.74
CA THR A 398 -6.45 -17.69 -13.14
C THR A 398 -6.93 -18.90 -13.94
N LYS A 399 -7.36 -18.68 -15.17
CA LYS A 399 -7.64 -19.77 -16.13
C LYS A 399 -6.38 -20.63 -16.36
N PRO A 400 -6.52 -21.87 -16.84
CA PRO A 400 -5.39 -22.60 -17.41
C PRO A 400 -4.58 -21.72 -18.36
N THR A 401 -3.27 -21.86 -18.33
CA THR A 401 -2.36 -20.91 -18.99
C THR A 401 -2.65 -20.81 -20.49
N SER A 402 -2.90 -21.94 -21.15
CA SER A 402 -3.23 -21.98 -22.59
C SER A 402 -4.58 -21.37 -22.92
N GLU A 403 -5.55 -21.45 -22.01
CA GLU A 403 -6.88 -20.83 -22.17
C GLU A 403 -6.76 -19.31 -22.04
N ALA A 404 -6.05 -18.84 -21.01
CA ALA A 404 -5.81 -17.40 -20.80
C ALA A 404 -5.12 -16.75 -22.00
N LEU A 405 -4.09 -17.40 -22.56
CA LEU A 405 -3.40 -16.93 -23.77
C LEU A 405 -4.30 -16.96 -25.02
N ALA A 406 -5.16 -17.98 -25.15
CA ALA A 406 -6.12 -18.04 -26.25
C ALA A 406 -7.20 -16.94 -26.15
N ASP A 407 -7.70 -16.66 -24.95
CA ASP A 407 -8.64 -15.56 -24.70
C ASP A 407 -8.01 -14.21 -25.01
N MET A 408 -6.77 -13.98 -24.57
CA MET A 408 -6.04 -12.75 -24.88
C MET A 408 -5.87 -12.57 -26.39
N GLY A 409 -5.46 -13.62 -27.13
CA GLY A 409 -5.36 -13.58 -28.60
C GLY A 409 -6.70 -13.23 -29.26
N ARG A 410 -7.77 -13.96 -28.90
CA ARG A 410 -9.12 -13.69 -29.42
C ARG A 410 -9.57 -12.26 -29.17
N PHE A 411 -9.35 -11.73 -27.97
CA PHE A 411 -9.72 -10.36 -27.64
C PHE A 411 -8.93 -9.34 -28.46
N LEU A 412 -7.60 -9.48 -28.50
CA LEU A 412 -6.72 -8.53 -29.19
C LEU A 412 -6.97 -8.49 -30.71
N PHE A 413 -7.24 -9.65 -31.32
CA PHE A 413 -7.44 -9.75 -32.77
C PHE A 413 -8.90 -9.63 -33.21
N ASN A 414 -9.87 -9.52 -32.30
CA ASN A 414 -11.29 -9.31 -32.65
C ASN A 414 -11.86 -8.01 -32.08
N ASP A 415 -11.79 -7.83 -30.76
CA ASP A 415 -12.41 -6.69 -30.08
C ASP A 415 -11.51 -5.45 -30.13
N ALA A 416 -10.20 -5.64 -29.95
CA ALA A 416 -9.21 -4.56 -30.02
C ALA A 416 -8.58 -4.38 -31.42
N TRP A 417 -9.13 -5.06 -32.43
CA TRP A 417 -8.62 -5.01 -33.80
C TRP A 417 -9.28 -3.87 -34.58
N PHE A 418 -8.52 -2.82 -34.82
CA PHE A 418 -8.96 -1.61 -35.51
C PHE A 418 -8.86 -1.77 -37.02
N THR A 419 -9.93 -1.39 -37.73
CA THR A 419 -10.04 -1.55 -39.20
C THR A 419 -10.55 -0.32 -39.94
N ASP A 420 -10.67 0.84 -39.28
CA ASP A 420 -11.22 2.04 -39.94
C ASP A 420 -10.21 2.65 -40.93
N GLU A 421 -10.52 2.55 -42.22
CA GLU A 421 -9.72 3.13 -43.32
C GLU A 421 -9.86 4.65 -43.43
N SER A 422 -10.84 5.27 -42.75
CA SER A 422 -10.99 6.71 -42.69
C SER A 422 -10.14 7.39 -41.62
N ASP A 423 -9.43 6.59 -40.81
CA ASP A 423 -8.56 7.07 -39.75
C ASP A 423 -7.44 7.97 -40.31
N PRO A 424 -7.36 9.25 -39.89
CA PRO A 424 -6.39 10.19 -40.46
C PRO A 424 -4.95 9.88 -40.06
N PHE A 425 -4.73 8.94 -39.14
CA PHE A 425 -3.41 8.54 -38.63
C PHE A 425 -2.91 7.23 -39.27
N ASN A 426 -3.63 6.68 -40.26
CA ASN A 426 -3.27 5.45 -40.97
C ASN A 426 -3.02 4.26 -40.03
N ARG A 427 -3.78 4.16 -38.93
CA ARG A 427 -3.58 3.08 -37.93
C ARG A 427 -4.19 1.75 -38.36
N THR A 428 -4.85 1.66 -39.51
CA THR A 428 -5.51 0.43 -39.96
C THR A 428 -4.60 -0.45 -40.85
N PRO A 429 -4.63 -1.78 -40.70
CA PRO A 429 -5.26 -2.53 -39.61
C PRO A 429 -4.28 -2.70 -38.44
N SER A 430 -4.74 -2.60 -37.19
CA SER A 430 -3.85 -2.74 -36.02
C SER A 430 -4.56 -3.25 -34.77
N VAL A 431 -3.79 -3.73 -33.80
CA VAL A 431 -4.26 -3.93 -32.43
C VAL A 431 -4.10 -2.61 -31.67
N MET A 432 -5.18 -2.07 -31.13
CA MET A 432 -5.21 -0.79 -30.43
C MET A 432 -5.59 -0.93 -28.96
N THR A 433 -5.32 0.12 -28.18
CA THR A 433 -5.81 0.23 -26.80
C THR A 433 -7.32 0.11 -26.74
N TYR A 434 -7.82 -0.62 -25.75
CA TYR A 434 -9.25 -0.85 -25.55
C TYR A 434 -9.67 -0.39 -24.16
N ASP A 435 -10.74 0.42 -24.10
CA ASP A 435 -11.39 0.81 -22.86
C ASP A 435 -12.44 -0.25 -22.50
N TYR A 436 -12.15 -1.03 -21.46
CA TYR A 436 -13.03 -2.08 -20.98
C TYR A 436 -14.34 -1.55 -20.39
N GLU A 437 -14.32 -0.36 -19.76
CA GLU A 437 -15.52 0.25 -19.19
C GLU A 437 -16.45 0.79 -20.29
N ALA A 438 -15.86 1.40 -21.33
CA ALA A 438 -16.61 1.87 -22.49
C ALA A 438 -16.98 0.73 -23.46
N GLY A 439 -16.27 -0.40 -23.41
CA GLY A 439 -16.43 -1.49 -24.35
C GLY A 439 -16.06 -1.09 -25.77
N ALA A 440 -14.98 -0.31 -25.94
CA ALA A 440 -14.59 0.23 -27.25
C ALA A 440 -13.08 0.47 -27.38
N ILE A 441 -12.59 0.50 -28.62
CA ILE A 441 -11.23 0.93 -28.95
C ILE A 441 -11.07 2.43 -28.61
N VAL A 442 -9.93 2.78 -28.03
CA VAL A 442 -9.58 4.17 -27.71
C VAL A 442 -9.01 4.85 -28.94
N GLU A 443 -9.87 5.54 -29.69
CA GLU A 443 -9.46 6.25 -30.90
C GLU A 443 -8.80 7.62 -30.61
N GLN A 444 -9.17 8.23 -29.49
CA GLN A 444 -8.72 9.55 -29.04
C GLN A 444 -8.59 9.59 -27.51
N ASP A 445 -7.50 10.16 -27.00
CA ASP A 445 -7.31 10.49 -25.59
C ASP A 445 -6.52 11.80 -25.49
N SER A 446 -6.79 12.59 -24.43
CA SER A 446 -5.98 13.77 -24.07
C SER A 446 -4.48 13.48 -23.94
N ARG A 447 -4.12 12.23 -23.65
CA ARG A 447 -2.78 11.65 -23.63
C ARG A 447 -2.60 10.89 -24.95
N ALA A 448 -2.12 11.56 -25.98
CA ALA A 448 -2.08 11.02 -27.35
C ALA A 448 -1.39 9.64 -27.44
N TRP A 449 -0.40 9.36 -26.57
CA TRP A 449 0.30 8.08 -26.50
C TRP A 449 -0.56 6.90 -26.03
N VAL A 450 -1.76 7.12 -25.50
CA VAL A 450 -2.71 6.05 -25.13
C VAL A 450 -3.51 5.56 -26.34
N ALA A 451 -3.88 6.47 -27.25
CA ALA A 451 -4.64 6.16 -28.46
C ALA A 451 -3.75 5.88 -29.69
N GLY A 452 -2.44 6.15 -29.58
CA GLY A 452 -1.46 5.89 -30.64
C GLY A 452 -0.99 4.44 -30.71
N LEU A 453 -0.14 4.14 -31.70
CA LEU A 453 0.53 2.85 -31.88
C LEU A 453 2.03 2.90 -31.49
N SER A 454 2.42 3.92 -30.74
CA SER A 454 3.78 4.17 -30.30
C SER A 454 3.80 4.44 -28.79
N ASP A 455 4.99 4.44 -28.19
CA ASP A 455 5.25 4.59 -26.75
C ASP A 455 4.63 3.51 -25.82
N GLU A 456 4.86 3.60 -24.50
CA GLU A 456 4.39 2.57 -23.56
C GLU A 456 2.87 2.40 -23.53
N GLY A 457 2.12 3.48 -23.78
CA GLY A 457 0.65 3.49 -23.76
C GLY A 457 0.01 2.79 -24.96
N GLY A 458 0.64 2.86 -26.14
CA GLY A 458 0.09 2.35 -27.39
C GLY A 458 0.70 1.04 -27.89
N THR A 459 1.97 0.77 -27.55
CA THR A 459 2.67 -0.43 -28.04
C THR A 459 2.34 -1.72 -27.29
N GLY A 460 1.93 -1.62 -26.02
CA GLY A 460 1.76 -2.78 -25.15
C GLY A 460 0.81 -3.84 -25.70
N ALA A 461 -0.28 -3.42 -26.35
CA ALA A 461 -1.30 -4.32 -26.87
C ALA A 461 -0.79 -5.19 -28.03
N TYR A 462 -0.15 -4.60 -29.04
CA TYR A 462 0.35 -5.39 -30.18
C TYR A 462 1.64 -6.16 -29.87
N VAL A 463 2.45 -5.71 -28.89
CA VAL A 463 3.57 -6.51 -28.37
C VAL A 463 3.05 -7.78 -27.71
N ALA A 464 2.00 -7.68 -26.88
CA ALA A 464 1.35 -8.85 -26.29
C ALA A 464 0.75 -9.78 -27.36
N ALA A 465 0.08 -9.20 -28.37
CA ALA A 465 -0.49 -9.92 -29.50
C ALA A 465 0.58 -10.72 -30.28
N ALA A 466 1.73 -10.10 -30.56
CA ALA A 466 2.85 -10.74 -31.25
C ALA A 466 3.53 -11.80 -30.38
N MET A 467 3.80 -11.51 -29.10
CA MET A 467 4.46 -12.44 -28.17
C MET A 467 3.63 -13.70 -27.94
N LYS A 468 2.31 -13.58 -27.88
CA LYS A 468 1.41 -14.73 -27.81
C LYS A 468 1.63 -15.69 -28.98
N GLN A 469 1.84 -15.21 -30.21
CA GLN A 469 2.02 -16.10 -31.37
C GLN A 469 3.32 -16.91 -31.31
N VAL A 470 4.35 -16.42 -30.61
CA VAL A 470 5.60 -17.18 -30.43
C VAL A 470 5.38 -18.41 -29.56
N LEU A 471 4.50 -18.30 -28.55
CA LEU A 471 4.23 -19.37 -27.59
C LEU A 471 3.06 -20.28 -28.00
N GLN A 472 1.97 -19.69 -28.52
CA GLN A 472 0.73 -20.37 -28.88
C GLN A 472 0.17 -19.77 -30.18
N PRO A 473 0.74 -20.13 -31.36
CA PRO A 473 0.33 -19.56 -32.63
C PRO A 473 -1.10 -19.94 -33.01
N ASP A 474 -1.83 -18.96 -33.54
CA ASP A 474 -3.09 -19.16 -34.25
C ASP A 474 -2.96 -18.64 -35.69
N ALA A 475 -3.43 -19.42 -36.67
CA ALA A 475 -3.19 -19.12 -38.07
C ALA A 475 -3.88 -17.83 -38.55
N GLU A 476 -5.09 -17.53 -38.05
CA GLU A 476 -5.84 -16.34 -38.44
C GLU A 476 -5.26 -15.09 -37.77
N GLU A 477 -4.88 -15.20 -36.49
CA GLU A 477 -4.22 -14.12 -35.75
C GLU A 477 -2.84 -13.80 -36.35
N VAL A 478 -2.06 -14.81 -36.76
CA VAL A 478 -0.76 -14.61 -37.43
C VAL A 478 -0.94 -13.92 -38.78
N ALA A 479 -1.97 -14.26 -39.56
CA ALA A 479 -2.25 -13.58 -40.82
C ALA A 479 -2.59 -12.09 -40.59
N LYS A 480 -3.41 -11.79 -39.58
CA LYS A 480 -3.69 -10.41 -39.17
C LYS A 480 -2.42 -9.67 -38.74
N LEU A 481 -1.57 -10.32 -37.95
CA LEU A 481 -0.30 -9.74 -37.52
C LEU A 481 0.63 -9.42 -38.70
N ASP A 482 0.70 -10.31 -39.70
CA ASP A 482 1.46 -10.07 -40.94
C ASP A 482 0.92 -8.85 -41.70
N GLU A 483 -0.40 -8.69 -41.79
CA GLU A 483 -1.00 -7.49 -42.39
C GLU A 483 -0.66 -6.22 -41.62
N PHE A 484 -0.78 -6.21 -40.30
CA PHE A 484 -0.42 -5.07 -39.46
C PHE A 484 1.05 -4.69 -39.64
N VAL A 485 1.96 -5.66 -39.63
CA VAL A 485 3.39 -5.41 -39.78
C VAL A 485 3.70 -4.78 -41.14
N ASN A 486 3.15 -5.32 -42.23
CA ASN A 486 3.46 -4.86 -43.58
C ASN A 486 2.77 -3.54 -43.95
N LYS A 487 1.61 -3.23 -43.37
CA LYS A 487 0.82 -2.03 -43.73
C LYS A 487 1.03 -0.85 -42.78
N VAL A 488 1.29 -1.11 -41.50
CA VAL A 488 1.30 -0.07 -40.45
C VAL A 488 2.66 0.02 -39.77
N VAL A 489 3.27 -1.10 -39.37
CA VAL A 489 4.57 -1.04 -38.70
C VAL A 489 5.65 -0.56 -39.66
N TRP A 490 5.81 -1.23 -40.80
CA TRP A 490 6.77 -0.82 -41.83
C TRP A 490 6.19 0.29 -42.71
N GLY A 491 6.93 1.39 -42.82
CA GLY A 491 6.59 2.51 -43.70
C GLY A 491 5.59 3.52 -43.15
N GLN A 492 4.94 3.27 -42.01
CA GLN A 492 4.21 4.29 -41.24
C GLN A 492 4.92 4.50 -39.88
N ILE A 493 4.84 3.54 -38.96
CA ILE A 493 5.45 3.71 -37.62
C ILE A 493 6.98 3.72 -37.69
N GLN A 494 7.57 2.78 -38.43
CA GLN A 494 9.00 2.73 -38.70
C GLN A 494 9.27 3.13 -40.16
N LEU A 495 10.02 4.21 -40.34
CA LEU A 495 10.40 4.72 -41.65
C LEU A 495 11.50 3.85 -42.29
N GLU A 496 11.74 4.04 -43.59
CA GLU A 496 12.72 3.25 -44.36
C GLU A 496 14.15 3.32 -43.82
N ASP A 497 14.50 4.40 -43.11
CA ASP A 497 15.80 4.59 -42.47
C ASP A 497 15.85 4.03 -41.04
N TYR A 498 14.83 3.30 -40.62
CA TYR A 498 14.61 2.73 -39.29
C TYR A 498 14.34 3.73 -38.17
N SER A 499 14.15 5.01 -38.49
CA SER A 499 13.63 5.98 -37.52
C SER A 499 12.14 5.72 -37.24
N LEU A 500 11.64 6.25 -36.12
CA LEU A 500 10.25 6.11 -35.70
C LEU A 500 9.49 7.41 -36.00
N GLU A 501 8.32 7.28 -36.61
CA GLU A 501 7.34 8.36 -36.73
C GLU A 501 6.61 8.50 -35.37
N HIS A 502 6.58 9.72 -34.83
CA HIS A 502 6.01 10.05 -33.51
C HIS A 502 4.66 10.74 -33.63
#